data_AF-A0A438XRW1-F1
#
_entry.id   AF-A0A438XRW1-F1
#
_cell.length_a   1.000
_cell.length_b   1.000
_cell.length_c   1.000
_cell.angle_alpha   90.00
_cell.angle_beta   90.00
_cell.angle_gamma   90.00
#
_symmetry.space_group_name_H-M   'P 1'
#
loop_
_entity.id
_entity.type
_entity.pdbx_description
1 polymer ?
#
loop_
_entity_poly.entity_id
_entity_poly.type
_entity_poly.pdbx_seq_one_letter_code
_entity_poly.pdbx_strand_id
1 'polypeptide(L)'
;MKKTISALFLSACIGLSSVYADNALILQTDFSLKDGAVSAMKGVAFSVDSNLKIFDLTHEIPPYNIWEGAYRLYQTASYWPKGSVFV
;
A
#
# COMPACT_ATOMS: atom_id res chain seq x y z
N MET A 1 33.54 -45.22 21.87
CA MET A 1 34.03 -43.87 22.17
C MET A 1 33.84 -43.00 20.93
N LYS A 2 32.96 -41.98 21.02
CA LYS A 2 32.97 -40.65 20.35
C LYS A 2 33.44 -40.63 18.88
N LYS A 3 32.68 -40.14 17.89
CA LYS A 3 32.11 -38.77 17.84
C LYS A 3 30.94 -38.71 16.83
N THR A 4 29.75 -38.42 17.35
CA THR A 4 28.64 -37.79 16.63
C THR A 4 28.85 -36.28 16.63
N ILE A 5 29.16 -35.66 15.49
CA ILE A 5 29.06 -34.19 15.32
C ILE A 5 28.62 -33.86 13.88
N SER A 6 27.39 -33.35 13.80
CA SER A 6 26.85 -32.29 12.94
C SER A 6 27.32 -32.13 11.49
N ALA A 7 26.38 -32.33 10.58
CA ALA A 7 26.22 -31.46 9.39
C ALA A 7 24.74 -31.36 9.00
N LEU A 8 23.90 -30.91 9.95
CA LEU A 8 22.53 -30.48 9.66
C LEU A 8 22.54 -28.94 9.53
N PHE A 9 22.98 -28.42 8.39
CA PHE A 9 22.96 -26.97 8.10
C PHE A 9 22.67 -26.74 6.60
N LEU A 10 21.58 -27.32 6.09
CA LEU A 10 21.20 -27.15 4.67
C LEU A 10 19.76 -26.63 4.45
N SER A 11 19.16 -25.90 5.40
CA SER A 11 17.79 -25.40 5.15
C SER A 11 17.44 -24.05 5.79
N ALA A 12 18.42 -23.18 6.02
CA ALA A 12 18.15 -21.85 6.61
C ALA A 12 17.87 -20.73 5.57
N CYS A 13 17.75 -21.03 4.27
CA CYS A 13 17.57 -20.00 3.23
C CYS A 13 16.24 -20.07 2.48
N ILE A 14 15.29 -20.92 2.90
CA ILE A 14 13.94 -20.94 2.31
C ILE A 14 13.07 -19.97 3.11
N GLY A 15 12.97 -18.73 2.63
CA GLY A 15 12.03 -17.74 3.19
C GLY A 15 12.62 -16.36 3.42
N LEU A 16 13.32 -15.79 2.45
CA LEU A 16 13.28 -14.33 2.27
C LEU A 16 11.87 -13.99 1.77
N SER A 17 10.88 -14.11 2.66
CA SER A 17 9.58 -13.47 2.47
C SER A 17 9.87 -12.00 2.21
N SER A 18 9.38 -11.48 1.09
CA SER A 18 9.47 -10.05 0.79
C SER A 18 9.06 -9.26 2.04
N VAL A 19 10.00 -8.47 2.60
CA VAL A 19 9.71 -7.53 3.70
C VAL A 19 8.83 -6.38 3.20
N TYR A 20 8.56 -6.31 1.90
CA TYR A 20 7.57 -5.41 1.35
C TYR A 20 6.17 -5.98 1.61
N ALA A 21 5.36 -5.22 2.34
CA ALA A 21 3.93 -5.47 2.44
C ALA A 21 3.31 -5.54 1.04
N ASP A 22 2.26 -6.34 0.88
CA ASP A 22 1.47 -6.36 -0.36
C ASP A 22 1.16 -4.92 -0.81
N ASN A 23 1.41 -4.64 -2.09
CA ASN A 23 1.33 -3.30 -2.70
C ASN A 23 -0.01 -2.63 -2.32
N ALA A 24 0.04 -1.63 -1.43
CA ALA A 24 -1.12 -0.84 -1.06
C ALA A 24 -1.22 0.38 -1.98
N LEU A 25 -2.38 0.58 -2.60
CA LEU A 25 -2.72 1.79 -3.34
C LEU A 25 -3.62 2.67 -2.45
N ILE A 26 -3.17 3.88 -2.15
CA ILE A 26 -3.87 4.82 -1.27
C ILE A 26 -4.34 6.01 -2.11
N LEU A 27 -5.64 6.29 -2.10
CA LEU A 27 -6.26 7.34 -2.93
C LEU A 27 -6.55 8.60 -2.11
N GLN A 28 -6.11 9.76 -2.61
CA GLN A 28 -6.49 11.07 -2.11
C GLN A 28 -6.98 11.96 -3.25
N THR A 29 -8.18 12.54 -3.11
CA THR A 29 -8.75 13.42 -4.14
C THR A 29 -9.54 14.58 -3.54
N ASP A 30 -9.93 15.53 -4.38
CA ASP A 30 -10.91 16.58 -4.09
C ASP A 30 -12.29 16.33 -4.75
N PHE A 31 -12.53 15.09 -5.23
CA PHE A 31 -13.76 14.71 -5.94
C PHE A 31 -14.98 14.52 -5.04
N SER A 32 -14.82 14.44 -3.72
CA SER A 32 -15.82 13.92 -2.78
C SER A 32 -16.30 12.50 -3.13
N LEU A 33 -17.25 11.99 -2.36
CA LEU A 33 -17.94 10.73 -2.64
C LEU A 33 -19.35 10.92 -3.22
N LYS A 34 -19.68 12.13 -3.70
CA LYS A 34 -21.03 12.47 -4.15
C LYS A 34 -21.39 11.92 -5.53
N ASP A 35 -20.39 11.66 -6.37
CA ASP A 35 -20.56 11.11 -7.70
C ASP A 35 -19.72 9.84 -7.92
N GLY A 36 -19.68 9.36 -9.17
CA GLY A 36 -19.02 8.11 -9.54
C GLY A 36 -17.50 8.19 -9.73
N ALA A 37 -16.85 9.35 -9.56
CA ALA A 37 -15.43 9.50 -9.91
C ALA A 37 -14.51 8.56 -9.13
N VAL A 38 -14.63 8.53 -7.80
CA VAL A 38 -13.83 7.63 -6.94
C VAL A 38 -14.16 6.16 -7.22
N SER A 39 -15.44 5.85 -7.49
CA SER A 39 -15.86 4.50 -7.88
C SER A 39 -15.19 4.07 -9.20
N ALA A 40 -15.13 4.95 -10.19
CA ALA A 40 -14.47 4.70 -11.47
C ALA A 40 -12.95 4.48 -11.28
N MET A 41 -12.28 5.28 -10.45
CA MET A 41 -10.86 5.09 -10.13
C MET A 41 -10.59 3.69 -9.56
N LYS A 42 -11.40 3.27 -8.58
CA LYS A 42 -11.30 1.93 -7.98
C LYS A 42 -11.58 0.82 -8.99
N GLY A 43 -12.59 1.01 -9.86
CA GLY A 43 -12.91 0.05 -10.91
C GLY A 43 -11.79 -0.12 -11.94
N VAL A 44 -11.12 0.97 -12.32
CA VAL A 44 -9.94 0.92 -13.22
C VAL A 44 -8.77 0.22 -12.54
N ALA A 45 -8.48 0.53 -11.27
CA ALA A 45 -7.43 -0.15 -10.54
C ALA A 45 -7.71 -1.66 -10.43
N PHE A 46 -8.96 -2.04 -10.13
CA PHE A 46 -9.39 -3.44 -10.04
C PHE A 46 -9.34 -4.19 -11.38
N SER A 47 -9.55 -3.51 -12.51
CA SER A 47 -9.44 -4.14 -13.83
C SER A 47 -7.99 -4.43 -14.24
N VAL A 48 -7.03 -3.71 -13.66
CA VAL A 48 -5.59 -3.95 -13.85
C VAL A 48 -5.11 -5.08 -12.95
N ASP A 49 -5.47 -5.06 -11.65
CA ASP A 49 -5.16 -6.12 -10.69
C ASP A 49 -6.29 -6.27 -9.67
N SER A 50 -7.00 -7.40 -9.75
CA SER A 50 -8.14 -7.70 -8.87
C SER A 50 -7.74 -8.08 -7.44
N ASN A 51 -6.46 -8.32 -7.17
CA ASN A 51 -5.94 -8.58 -5.82
C ASN A 51 -5.32 -7.32 -5.18
N LEU A 52 -5.27 -6.20 -5.89
CA LEU A 52 -4.68 -4.97 -5.40
C LEU A 52 -5.46 -4.44 -4.18
N LYS A 53 -4.74 -4.13 -3.11
CA LYS A 53 -5.34 -3.56 -1.90
C LYS A 53 -5.46 -2.06 -2.06
N ILE A 54 -6.70 -1.58 -2.21
CA ILE A 54 -7.01 -0.16 -2.41
C ILE A 54 -7.60 0.42 -1.13
N PHE A 55 -7.07 1.56 -0.70
CA PHE A 55 -7.49 2.29 0.48
C PHE A 55 -7.72 3.75 0.15
N ASP A 56 -8.54 4.43 0.94
CA ASP A 56 -8.75 5.86 0.81
C ASP A 56 -8.01 6.58 1.93
N LEU A 57 -7.25 7.61 1.58
CA LEU A 57 -6.76 8.59 2.54
C LEU A 57 -7.90 9.56 2.86
N THR A 58 -8.37 10.29 1.84
CA THR A 58 -9.59 11.11 1.90
C THR A 58 -9.98 11.55 0.50
N HIS A 59 -11.28 11.72 0.27
CA HIS A 59 -11.80 12.33 -0.94
C HIS A 59 -12.40 13.72 -0.69
N GLU A 60 -12.27 14.23 0.53
CA GLU A 60 -12.90 15.45 1.02
C GLU A 60 -11.93 16.63 1.07
N ILE A 61 -10.85 16.60 0.27
CA ILE A 61 -10.03 17.79 0.07
C ILE A 61 -10.92 18.86 -0.59
N PRO A 62 -10.95 20.11 -0.10
CA PRO A 62 -11.70 21.15 -0.79
C PRO A 62 -11.21 21.30 -2.23
N PRO A 63 -12.10 21.48 -3.22
CA PRO A 63 -11.73 21.58 -4.62
C PRO A 63 -10.56 22.54 -4.84
N TYR A 64 -9.52 22.06 -5.52
CA TYR A 64 -8.31 22.81 -5.89
C TYR A 64 -7.43 23.28 -4.72
N ASN A 65 -7.67 22.82 -3.49
CA ASN A 65 -6.87 23.21 -2.32
C ASN A 65 -5.61 22.34 -2.17
N ILE A 66 -4.55 22.74 -2.89
CA ILE A 66 -3.25 22.04 -2.89
C ILE A 66 -2.63 21.97 -1.49
N TRP A 67 -2.74 23.04 -0.71
CA TRP A 67 -2.13 23.10 0.63
C TRP A 67 -2.76 22.06 1.56
N GLU A 68 -4.09 21.97 1.57
CA GLU A 68 -4.78 20.99 2.40
C GLU A 68 -4.50 19.55 1.94
N GLY A 69 -4.47 19.31 0.62
CA GLY A 69 -4.06 18.02 0.06
C GLY A 69 -2.65 17.59 0.50
N ALA A 70 -1.68 18.51 0.44
CA ALA A 70 -0.32 18.26 0.89
C ALA A 70 -0.27 17.98 2.40
N TYR A 71 -1.04 18.72 3.19
CA TYR A 71 -1.08 18.55 4.64
C TYR A 71 -1.66 17.18 5.06
N ARG A 72 -2.76 16.73 4.44
CA ARG A 72 -3.34 15.39 4.72
C ARG A 72 -2.40 14.26 4.33
N LEU A 73 -1.68 14.39 3.21
CA LEU A 73 -0.66 13.43 2.81
C LEU A 73 0.51 13.40 3.81
N TYR A 74 1.04 14.57 4.19
CA TYR A 74 2.12 14.69 5.17
C TYR A 74 1.78 14.03 6.51
N GLN A 75 0.54 14.18 6.98
CA GLN A 75 0.08 13.60 8.24
C GLN A 75 0.05 12.07 8.24
N THR A 76 -0.12 11.43 7.09
CA THR A 76 -0.46 10.00 7.02
C THR A 76 0.63 9.14 6.40
N ALA A 77 1.43 9.69 5.48
CA ALA A 77 2.37 8.92 4.66
C ALA A 77 3.35 8.07 5.48
N SER A 78 3.84 8.58 6.62
CA SER A 78 4.81 7.88 7.48
C SER A 78 4.26 6.64 8.18
N TYR A 79 2.94 6.48 8.26
CA TYR A 79 2.32 5.30 8.88
C TYR A 79 2.18 4.12 7.90
N TRP A 80 2.34 4.35 6.61
CA TRP A 80 2.23 3.32 5.60
C TRP A 80 3.58 2.62 5.37
N PRO A 81 3.60 1.29 5.20
CA PRO A 81 4.82 0.54 5.00
C PRO A 81 5.52 0.94 3.70
N LYS A 82 6.83 0.69 3.64
CA LYS A 82 7.60 0.86 2.41
C LYS A 82 6.99 0.02 1.28
N GLY A 83 6.78 0.62 0.12
CA GLY A 83 6.16 -0.01 -1.04
C GLY A 83 4.72 0.43 -1.30
N SER A 84 4.09 1.14 -0.35
CA SER A 84 2.81 1.82 -0.60
C SER A 84 2.93 2.89 -1.70
N VAL A 85 1.89 2.99 -2.52
CA VAL A 85 1.75 3.97 -3.60
C VAL A 85 0.60 4.91 -3.24
N PHE A 86 0.89 6.21 -3.18
CA PHE A 86 -0.11 7.26 -2.99
C PHE A 86 -0.47 7.88 -4.33
N VAL A 87 -1.76 7.99 -4.60
CA VAL A 87 -2.34 8.59 -5.80
C VAL A 87 -3.32 9.68 -5.42
#